data_AF-A0A2T1LXX1-F1
#
_entry.id   AF-A0A2T1LXX1-F1
#
_cell.length_a   1.000
_cell.length_b   1.000
_cell.length_c   1.000
_cell.angle_alpha   90.00
_cell.angle_beta   90.00
_cell.angle_gamma   90.00
#
_symmetry.space_group_name_H-M   'P 1'
#
loop_
_entity.id
_entity.type
_entity.pdbx_description
1 polymer ?
#
loop_
_entity_poly.entity_id
_entity_poly.type
_entity_poly.pdbx_seq_one_letter_code
_entity_poly.pdbx_strand_id
1 'polypeptide(L)' 'MLWKAKQICHPVWQYLNQPVFDRYHSQVWHPYRFWYSYKINLLEKCLKKDINSESHYTQ' A
#
# COMPACT_ATOMS: atom_id res chain seq x y z
N MET A 1 13.27 -5.56 -16.46
CA MET A 1 12.48 -6.68 -15.88
C MET A 1 12.39 -6.66 -14.36
N LEU A 2 13.47 -6.40 -13.61
CA LEU A 2 13.46 -6.41 -12.12
C LEU A 2 12.40 -5.53 -11.43
N TRP A 3 12.11 -4.36 -11.99
CA TRP A 3 11.15 -3.41 -11.38
C TRP A 3 9.72 -3.95 -11.29
N LYS A 4 9.29 -4.71 -12.30
CA LYS A 4 7.94 -5.30 -12.35
C LYS A 4 7.79 -6.42 -11.32
N ALA A 5 8.83 -7.23 -11.12
CA ALA A 5 8.86 -8.24 -10.07
C ALA A 5 8.74 -7.59 -8.68
N LYS A 6 9.52 -6.51 -8.42
CA LYS A 6 9.47 -5.79 -7.14
C LYS A 6 8.08 -5.18 -6.85
N GLN A 7 7.40 -4.67 -7.87
CA GLN A 7 6.03 -4.14 -7.75
C GLN A 7 4.98 -5.19 -7.39
N ILE A 8 5.22 -6.48 -7.69
CA ILE A 8 4.29 -7.57 -7.39
C ILE A 8 4.66 -8.27 -6.08
N CYS A 9 5.94 -8.48 -5.81
CA CYS A 9 6.39 -9.14 -4.58
C CYS A 9 6.00 -8.36 -3.32
N HIS A 10 6.03 -7.02 -3.36
CA HIS A 10 5.69 -6.19 -2.21
C HIS A 10 4.23 -6.33 -1.75
N PRO A 11 3.20 -6.14 -2.62
CA PRO A 11 1.81 -6.34 -2.22
C PRO A 11 1.50 -7.80 -1.88
N VAL A 12 2.13 -8.77 -2.55
CA VAL A 12 1.94 -10.20 -2.23
C VAL A 12 2.48 -10.51 -0.84
N TRP A 13 3.65 -9.97 -0.47
CA TRP A 13 4.20 -10.10 0.88
C TRP A 13 3.28 -9.47 1.94
N GLN A 14 2.77 -8.26 1.67
CA GLN A 14 1.83 -7.59 2.57
C GLN A 14 0.50 -8.34 2.73
N TYR A 15 0.05 -9.02 1.69
CA TYR A 15 -1.14 -9.87 1.75
C TYR A 15 -0.91 -11.11 2.62
N LEU A 16 0.20 -11.80 2.40
CA LEU A 16 0.53 -13.01 3.17
C LEU A 16 0.84 -12.70 4.63
N ASN A 17 1.39 -11.52 4.92
CA ASN A 17 1.74 -11.08 6.27
C ASN A 17 0.65 -10.22 6.93
N GLN A 18 -0.61 -10.37 6.51
CA GLN A 18 -1.73 -9.69 7.18
C GLN A 18 -1.80 -10.13 8.66
N PRO A 19 -2.07 -9.20 9.59
CA PRO A 19 -2.19 -9.56 11.00
C PRO A 19 -3.44 -10.41 11.22
N VAL A 20 -3.25 -11.64 11.69
CA VAL A 20 -4.31 -12.64 11.84
C VAL A 20 -5.22 -12.39 13.05
N PHE A 21 -4.79 -11.52 13.97
CA PHE A 21 -5.47 -11.27 15.26
C PHE A 21 -5.56 -9.78 15.63
N ASP A 22 -5.58 -8.88 14.63
CA ASP A 22 -5.77 -7.46 14.93
C ASP A 22 -7.26 -7.12 15.05
N ARG A 23 -7.65 -6.56 16.20
CA ARG A 23 -9.02 -6.11 16.47
C ARG A 23 -9.39 -4.85 15.69
N TYR A 24 -8.39 -4.09 15.22
CA TYR A 24 -8.59 -2.85 14.48
C TYR A 24 -8.54 -3.03 12.96
N HIS A 25 -7.78 -4.02 12.49
CA HIS A 25 -7.59 -4.25 11.06
C HIS A 25 -8.27 -5.56 10.64
N SER A 26 -9.46 -5.43 10.04
CA SER A 26 -10.17 -6.59 9.48
C SER A 26 -9.31 -7.26 8.43
N GLN A 27 -8.98 -8.53 8.65
CA GLN A 27 -8.24 -9.34 7.70
C GLN A 27 -9.06 -9.49 6.40
N VAL A 28 -8.48 -9.06 5.27
CA VAL A 28 -9.15 -9.12 3.97
C VAL A 28 -8.67 -10.37 3.24
N TRP A 29 -9.41 -11.46 3.41
CA TRP A 29 -9.13 -12.77 2.79
C TRP A 29 -9.45 -12.84 1.29
N HIS A 30 -10.20 -11.87 0.76
CA HIS A 30 -10.55 -11.84 -0.66
C HIS A 30 -9.46 -11.08 -1.44
N PRO A 31 -8.67 -11.74 -2.31
CA PRO A 31 -7.50 -11.13 -2.96
C PRO A 31 -7.85 -9.89 -3.77
N TYR A 32 -9.00 -9.89 -4.44
CA TYR A 32 -9.47 -8.73 -5.22
C TYR A 32 -9.78 -7.52 -4.33
N ARG A 33 -10.38 -7.76 -3.15
CA ARG A 33 -10.73 -6.68 -2.20
C ARG A 33 -9.48 -6.13 -1.54
N PHE A 34 -8.51 -6.99 -1.23
CA PHE A 34 -7.20 -6.56 -0.78
C PHE A 34 -6.50 -5.71 -1.84
N TRP A 35 -6.46 -6.18 -3.09
CA TRP A 35 -5.80 -5.48 -4.19
C TRP A 35 -6.39 -4.09 -4.44
N TYR A 36 -7.72 -3.99 -4.41
CA TYR A 36 -8.41 -2.70 -4.50
C TYR A 36 -8.03 -1.76 -3.36
N SER A 37 -8.05 -2.25 -2.12
CA SER A 37 -7.69 -1.46 -0.93
C SER A 37 -6.21 -1.05 -0.93
N TYR A 38 -5.32 -1.95 -1.37
CA TYR A 38 -3.89 -1.69 -1.52
C TYR A 38 -3.64 -0.56 -2.52
N LYS A 39 -4.33 -0.55 -3.66
CA LYS A 39 -4.22 0.53 -4.66
C LYS A 39 -4.64 1.89 -4.09
N ILE A 40 -5.74 1.94 -3.35
CA ILE A 40 -6.20 3.18 -2.70
C ILE A 40 -5.13 3.68 -1.73
N ASN A 41 -4.63 2.81 -0.86
CA ASN A 41 -3.58 3.19 0.10
C ASN A 41 -2.29 3.65 -0.58
N LEU A 42 -1.94 3.06 -1.71
CA LEU A 42 -0.79 3.48 -2.51
C LEU A 42 -0.99 4.91 -3.05
N LEU A 43 -2.16 5.20 -3.61
CA LEU A 43 -2.50 6.52 -4.13
C LEU A 43 -2.51 7.57 -3.02
N GLU A 44 -3.07 7.25 -1.85
CA GLU A 44 -3.04 8.14 -0.68
C GLU A 44 -1.62 8.45 -0.21
N LYS A 45 -0.72 7.45 -0.22
CA LYS A 45 0.69 7.65 0.13
C LYS A 45 1.42 8.51 -0.89
N CYS A 46 1.17 8.29 -2.18
CA CYS A 46 1.70 9.14 -3.25
C CYS A 46 1.22 10.58 -3.08
N LEU A 47 -0.09 10.78 -2.89
CA LEU A 47 -0.67 12.10 -2.69
C LEU A 47 -0.08 12.82 -1.46
N LYS A 48 0.04 12.12 -0.32
CA LYS A 48 0.69 12.67 0.88
C LYS A 48 2.16 13.01 0.65
N LYS A 49 2.89 12.18 -0.12
CA LYS A 49 4.29 12.43 -0.46
C LYS A 49 4.44 13.67 -1.33
N ASP A 50 3.57 13.83 -2.33
CA ASP A 50 3.60 14.98 -3.23
C ASP A 50 3.31 16.29 -2.46
N ILE A 51 2.29 16.31 -1.60
CA ILE A 51 2.00 17.45 -0.70
C ILE A 51 3.21 17.80 0.16
N ASN A 52 3.86 16.79 0.77
CA ASN A 52 5.05 17.01 1.59
C ASN A 52 6.23 17.52 0.76
N SER A 53 6.36 17.09 -0.49
CA SER A 53 7.41 17.57 -1.38
C SER A 53 7.22 19.04 -1.77
N GLU A 54 5.99 19.50 -2.02
CA GLU A 54 5.70 20.91 -2.30
C GLU A 54 6.04 21.82 -1.11
N SER A 55 5.74 21.38 0.12
CA SER A 55 6.08 22.15 1.33
C SER A 55 7.59 22.34 1.55
N HIS A 56 8.41 21.48 0.93
CA HIS A 56 9.88 21.50 1.06
C HIS A 56 10.56 22.50 0.11
N TYR A 57 9.83 23.06 -0.87
CA TYR A 57 10.34 24.08 -1.81
C TYR A 57 9.88 25.51 -1.48
N THR A 58 9.04 25.68 -0.47
CA THR A 58 8.51 26.98 -0.02
C THR A 58 9.13 27.48 1.30
N GLN A 59 10.19 26.83 1.79
CA GLN A 59 11.02 27.30 2.92
C GLN A 59 12.38 27.78 2.41
#